data_AF-A0A7S3CI17-F1
#
_entry.id   AF-A0A7S3CI17-F1
#
_cell.length_a   1.000
_cell.length_b   1.000
_cell.length_c   1.000
_cell.angle_alpha   90.00
_cell.angle_beta   90.00
_cell.angle_gamma   90.00
#
_symmetry.space_group_name_H-M   'P 1'
#
loop_
_entity.id
_entity.type
_entity.pdbx_description
1 polymer ?
#
loop_
_entity_poly.entity_id
_entity_poly.type
_entity_poly.pdbx_seq_one_letter_code
_entity_poly.pdbx_strand_id
1 'polypeptide(L)'
;MFSALAQNQHDLKSKVNLFVALSPVTNISHTTSGFLKDLSNKVDKFQWWADFLGIHEIFGADWVLVSKIFCLRFSDFCNSDFYQAMQTRDYELKDPNSVSYFDRLIANSASYKQFIHYGQIIDRDRFQEYDYKNEDKKLNLLHHGSNNIPEIRVEDIQDVPILLLGGTQDDIATKEDVERLAQ
;
A
#
# COMPACT_ATOMS: atom_id res chain seq x y z
N MET A 1 0.27 -8.16 -7.93
CA MET A 1 0.36 -9.58 -8.36
C MET A 1 -0.85 -10.38 -7.88
N PHE A 2 -1.13 -10.47 -6.57
CA PHE A 2 -2.31 -11.20 -6.06
C PHE A 2 -3.63 -10.79 -6.75
N SER A 3 -3.91 -9.50 -6.88
CA SER A 3 -5.10 -9.01 -7.60
C SER A 3 -5.14 -9.46 -9.07
N ALA A 4 -4.02 -9.31 -9.77
CA ALA A 4 -3.90 -9.72 -11.17
C ALA A 4 -4.09 -11.23 -11.36
N LEU A 5 -3.57 -12.05 -10.45
CA LEU A 5 -3.76 -13.50 -10.46
C LEU A 5 -5.20 -13.87 -10.10
N ALA A 6 -5.79 -13.28 -9.06
CA ALA A 6 -7.17 -13.54 -8.65
C ALA A 6 -8.16 -13.26 -9.80
N GLN A 7 -7.97 -12.13 -10.47
CA GLN A 7 -8.80 -11.70 -11.61
C GLN A 7 -8.38 -12.33 -12.95
N ASN A 8 -7.34 -13.19 -12.96
CA ASN A 8 -6.73 -13.76 -14.16
C ASN A 8 -6.46 -12.72 -15.27
N GLN A 9 -5.96 -11.55 -14.89
CA GLN A 9 -5.71 -10.45 -15.81
C GLN A 9 -4.77 -10.92 -16.92
N HIS A 10 -5.17 -10.73 -18.18
CA HIS A 10 -4.39 -11.14 -19.35
C HIS A 10 -3.93 -12.62 -19.32
N ASP A 11 -4.75 -13.52 -18.79
CA ASP A 11 -4.47 -14.97 -18.70
C ASP A 11 -3.21 -15.29 -17.89
N LEU A 12 -2.88 -14.45 -16.91
CA LEU A 12 -1.65 -14.56 -16.13
C LEU A 12 -1.50 -15.91 -15.41
N LYS A 13 -2.61 -16.55 -15.01
CA LYS A 13 -2.56 -17.87 -14.34
C LYS A 13 -1.85 -18.93 -15.20
N SER A 14 -2.01 -18.87 -16.52
CA SER A 14 -1.35 -19.80 -17.46
C SER A 14 0.11 -19.47 -17.76
N LYS A 15 0.59 -18.31 -17.32
CA LYS A 15 1.91 -17.75 -17.64
C LYS A 15 2.87 -17.77 -16.46
N VAL A 16 2.40 -18.15 -15.27
CA VAL A 16 3.16 -18.13 -14.03
C VAL A 16 3.24 -19.55 -13.46
N ASN A 17 4.42 -20.15 -13.51
CA ASN A 17 4.67 -21.48 -12.96
C ASN A 17 4.82 -21.50 -11.44
N LEU A 18 5.30 -20.41 -10.86
CA LEU A 18 5.49 -20.22 -9.42
C LEU A 18 5.50 -18.72 -9.13
N PHE A 19 4.69 -18.29 -8.17
CA PHE A 19 4.76 -16.93 -7.62
C PHE A 19 5.47 -16.97 -6.26
N VAL A 20 6.70 -16.46 -6.18
CA VAL A 20 7.41 -16.27 -4.92
C VAL A 20 7.12 -14.86 -4.40
N ALA A 21 6.35 -14.77 -3.32
CA ALA A 21 5.93 -13.51 -2.72
C ALA A 21 6.77 -13.21 -1.47
N LEU A 22 7.69 -12.26 -1.59
CA LEU A 22 8.51 -11.73 -0.49
C LEU A 22 7.75 -10.60 0.20
N SER A 23 7.58 -10.66 1.52
CA SER A 23 6.74 -9.74 2.30
C SER A 23 5.36 -9.52 1.64
N PRO A 24 4.56 -10.59 1.46
CA PRO A 24 3.32 -10.52 0.69
C PRO A 24 2.29 -9.61 1.37
N VAL A 25 1.71 -8.70 0.59
CA VAL A 25 0.70 -7.75 1.05
C VAL A 25 -0.61 -7.97 0.29
N THR A 26 -1.69 -8.22 1.03
CA THR A 26 -3.08 -8.25 0.53
C THR A 26 -3.98 -7.46 1.46
N ASN A 27 -4.17 -7.95 2.69
CA ASN A 27 -4.66 -7.19 3.82
C ASN A 27 -3.49 -6.72 4.68
N ILE A 28 -3.62 -5.54 5.26
CA ILE A 28 -2.60 -4.88 6.11
C ILE A 28 -3.23 -4.26 7.35
N SER A 29 -4.39 -4.74 7.76
CA SER A 29 -5.12 -4.22 8.92
C SER A 29 -4.37 -4.40 10.24
N HIS A 30 -3.48 -5.40 10.33
CA HIS A 30 -2.64 -5.64 11.51
C HIS A 30 -1.30 -4.89 11.44
N THR A 31 -1.06 -4.06 10.41
CA THR A 31 0.17 -3.24 10.28
C THR A 31 0.54 -2.58 11.60
N THR A 32 1.83 -2.58 11.95
CA THR A 32 2.36 -1.85 13.10
C THR A 32 2.97 -0.50 12.72
N SER A 33 2.99 -0.17 11.43
CA SER A 33 3.43 1.13 10.92
C SER A 33 2.54 2.26 11.46
N GLY A 34 3.13 3.14 12.28
CA GLY A 34 2.45 4.33 12.79
C GLY A 34 1.92 5.21 11.67
N PHE A 35 2.71 5.40 10.60
CA PHE A 35 2.34 6.15 9.42
C PHE A 35 1.05 5.61 8.74
N LEU A 36 0.99 4.29 8.48
CA LEU A 36 -0.16 3.70 7.79
C LEU A 36 -1.42 3.72 8.66
N LYS A 37 -1.29 3.53 9.98
CA LYS A 37 -2.39 3.70 10.94
C LYS A 37 -2.91 5.13 10.99
N ASP A 38 -2.02 6.11 10.99
CA ASP A 38 -2.41 7.52 11.01
C ASP A 38 -3.09 7.94 9.71
N LEU A 39 -2.57 7.45 8.58
CA LEU A 39 -3.16 7.64 7.27
C LEU A 39 -4.56 7.03 7.18
N SER A 40 -4.76 5.78 7.62
CA SER A 40 -6.06 5.09 7.54
C SER A 40 -7.15 5.86 8.29
N ASN A 41 -6.84 6.37 9.48
CA ASN A 41 -7.76 7.18 10.30
C ASN A 41 -8.07 8.57 9.70
N LYS A 42 -7.30 9.03 8.71
CA LYS A 42 -7.35 10.39 8.17
C LYS A 42 -7.45 10.42 6.64
N VAL A 43 -7.84 9.32 5.99
CA VAL A 43 -7.94 9.16 4.53
C VAL A 43 -8.64 10.34 3.86
N ASP A 44 -9.86 10.67 4.31
CA ASP A 44 -10.68 11.74 3.71
C ASP A 44 -9.99 13.11 3.79
N LYS A 45 -9.36 13.39 4.94
CA LYS A 45 -8.63 14.66 5.15
C LYS A 45 -7.40 14.71 4.27
N PHE A 46 -6.62 13.63 4.20
CA PHE A 46 -5.43 13.57 3.37
C PHE A 46 -5.77 13.77 1.90
N GLN A 47 -6.78 13.05 1.41
CA GLN A 47 -7.25 13.14 0.03
C GLN A 47 -7.69 14.56 -0.33
N TRP A 48 -8.51 15.19 0.51
CA TRP A 48 -8.95 16.57 0.28
C TRP A 48 -7.77 17.54 0.13
N TRP A 49 -6.75 17.42 0.98
CA TRP A 49 -5.57 18.28 0.90
C TRP A 49 -4.68 17.96 -0.29
N ALA A 50 -4.58 16.69 -0.67
CA ALA A 50 -3.88 16.29 -1.88
C ALA A 50 -4.54 16.93 -3.10
N ASP A 51 -5.87 16.84 -3.21
CA ASP A 51 -6.63 17.45 -4.31
C ASP A 51 -6.52 18.98 -4.29
N PHE A 52 -6.65 19.61 -3.11
CA PHE A 52 -6.56 21.07 -2.95
C PHE A 52 -5.18 21.64 -3.32
N LEU A 53 -4.09 20.93 -2.96
CA LEU A 53 -2.72 21.33 -3.26
C LEU A 53 -2.24 20.85 -4.64
N GLY A 54 -3.05 20.09 -5.37
CA GLY A 54 -2.65 19.49 -6.65
C GLY A 54 -1.55 18.43 -6.52
N ILE A 55 -1.49 17.72 -5.39
CA ILE A 55 -0.58 16.59 -5.18
C ILE A 55 -1.11 15.40 -5.96
N HIS A 56 -0.44 15.04 -7.05
CA HIS A 56 -0.77 13.83 -7.83
C HIS A 56 0.18 12.67 -7.51
N GLU A 57 1.42 13.00 -7.13
CA GLU A 57 2.48 12.05 -6.84
C GLU A 57 3.14 12.34 -5.49
N ILE A 58 3.27 11.28 -4.69
CA ILE A 58 4.12 11.26 -3.50
C ILE A 58 5.52 10.86 -3.97
N PHE A 59 6.56 11.54 -3.50
CA PHE A 59 7.95 11.41 -3.99
C PHE A 59 8.17 11.72 -5.47
N GLY A 60 7.22 12.39 -6.13
CA GLY A 60 7.38 12.93 -7.48
C GLY A 60 8.28 14.17 -7.53
N ALA A 61 8.47 14.72 -8.73
CA ALA A 61 9.38 15.86 -8.98
C ALA A 61 9.07 17.09 -8.09
N ASP A 62 7.78 17.38 -7.86
CA ASP A 62 7.34 18.51 -7.06
C ASP A 62 7.21 18.19 -5.57
N TRP A 63 7.42 16.92 -5.16
CA TRP A 63 7.16 16.46 -3.80
C TRP A 63 7.92 17.25 -2.74
N VAL A 64 9.18 17.62 -3.00
CA VAL A 64 10.00 18.38 -2.02
C VAL A 64 9.40 19.76 -1.73
N LEU A 65 8.80 20.41 -2.73
CA LEU A 65 8.17 21.71 -2.55
C LEU A 65 6.81 21.55 -1.86
N VAL A 66 5.99 20.62 -2.35
CA VAL A 66 4.62 20.46 -1.87
C VAL A 66 4.58 19.83 -0.47
N SER A 67 5.48 18.90 -0.17
CA SER A 67 5.61 18.30 1.16
C SER A 67 5.90 19.35 2.23
N LYS A 68 6.73 20.37 1.96
CA LYS A 68 6.96 21.45 2.92
C LYS A 68 5.67 22.20 3.28
N ILE A 69 4.86 22.54 2.28
CA ILE A 69 3.58 23.23 2.49
C ILE A 69 2.60 22.31 3.23
N PHE A 70 2.54 21.05 2.83
CA PHE A 70 1.73 20.02 3.46
C PHE A 70 2.12 19.83 4.95
N CYS A 71 3.41 19.71 5.24
CA CYS A 71 3.93 19.51 6.59
C CYS A 71 3.78 20.71 7.52
N LEU A 72 3.61 21.93 6.99
CA LEU A 72 3.19 23.08 7.81
C LEU A 72 1.79 22.88 8.40
N ARG A 73 0.90 22.21 7.66
CA ARG A 73 -0.48 21.96 8.11
C ARG A 73 -0.66 20.62 8.82
N PHE A 74 0.16 19.64 8.45
CA PHE A 74 0.15 18.26 8.92
C PHE A 74 1.49 17.89 9.54
N SER A 75 1.96 18.70 10.49
CA SER A 75 3.22 18.47 11.19
C SER A 75 3.26 17.07 11.80
N ASP A 76 2.15 16.62 12.39
CA ASP A 76 2.10 15.30 13.03
C ASP A 76 2.27 14.17 12.03
N PHE A 77 1.70 14.29 10.82
CA PHE A 77 1.83 13.29 9.75
C PHE A 77 3.26 13.24 9.19
N CYS A 78 3.93 14.39 9.13
CA CYS A 78 5.30 14.48 8.62
C CYS A 78 6.37 14.17 9.67
N ASN A 79 6.05 14.41 10.95
CA ASN A 79 6.89 14.08 12.09
C ASN A 79 6.69 12.62 12.54
N SER A 80 5.51 12.03 12.30
CA SER A 80 5.26 10.61 12.49
C SER A 80 5.94 9.87 11.36
N ASP A 81 7.04 9.19 11.66
CA ASP A 81 7.56 7.99 10.98
C ASP A 81 7.38 7.87 9.46
N PHE A 82 7.18 8.91 8.66
CA PHE A 82 6.89 8.76 7.24
C PHE A 82 8.17 8.33 6.52
N TYR A 83 9.26 8.99 6.87
CA TYR A 83 10.60 8.57 6.50
C TYR A 83 11.03 7.27 7.19
N GLN A 84 10.56 6.96 8.40
CA GLN A 84 10.90 5.71 9.11
C GLN A 84 10.12 4.50 8.60
N ALA A 85 8.86 4.68 8.18
CA ALA A 85 7.99 3.66 7.60
C ALA A 85 8.45 3.26 6.20
N MET A 86 9.25 4.11 5.56
CA MET A 86 9.90 3.83 4.28
C MET A 86 11.37 3.44 4.44
N GLN A 87 11.95 3.62 5.62
CA GLN A 87 13.25 3.05 5.94
C GLN A 87 13.02 1.61 6.41
N THR A 88 13.86 0.70 5.92
CA THR A 88 14.08 -0.54 6.66
C THR A 88 14.43 -0.17 8.10
N ARG A 89 13.81 -0.82 9.09
CA ARG A 89 14.24 -0.74 10.49
C ARG A 89 15.77 -0.72 10.56
N ASP A 90 16.33 0.01 11.52
CA ASP A 90 17.77 0.02 11.79
C ASP A 90 18.22 -1.40 12.18
N TYR A 91 18.46 -2.23 11.16
CA TYR A 91 19.08 -3.53 11.31
C TYR A 91 20.58 -3.28 11.27
N GLU A 92 21.29 -3.85 12.24
CA GLU A 92 22.73 -4.03 12.12
C GLU A 92 22.99 -4.95 10.91
N LEU A 93 23.17 -4.33 9.75
CA LEU A 93 23.60 -5.01 8.55
C LEU A 93 24.95 -5.64 8.88
N LYS A 94 25.08 -6.95 8.68
CA LYS A 94 26.37 -7.66 8.87
C LYS A 94 27.49 -7.02 8.06
N ASP A 95 27.16 -6.42 6.93
CA ASP A 95 28.03 -5.54 6.18
C ASP A 95 27.27 -4.25 5.80
N PRO A 96 27.49 -3.13 6.50
CA PRO A 96 26.85 -1.85 6.20
C PRO A 96 27.16 -1.29 4.81
N ASN A 97 28.22 -1.80 4.16
CA ASN A 97 28.60 -1.44 2.79
C ASN A 97 27.90 -2.31 1.74
N SER A 98 27.24 -3.40 2.15
CA SER A 98 26.53 -4.32 1.25
C SER A 98 25.13 -3.83 0.85
N VAL A 99 24.50 -3.01 1.70
CA VAL A 99 23.25 -2.33 1.32
C VAL A 99 23.62 -1.17 0.42
N SER A 100 23.25 -1.31 -0.84
CA SER A 100 23.64 -0.36 -1.87
C SER A 100 23.13 1.03 -1.49
N TYR A 101 23.85 2.07 -1.91
CA TYR A 101 23.36 3.44 -1.83
C TYR A 101 21.98 3.60 -2.50
N PHE A 102 21.68 2.74 -3.50
CA PHE A 102 20.39 2.66 -4.17
C PHE A 102 19.26 2.18 -3.23
N ASP A 103 19.49 1.19 -2.37
CA ASP A 103 18.46 0.72 -1.42
C ASP A 103 18.04 1.80 -0.41
N ARG A 104 18.90 2.79 -0.18
CA ARG A 104 18.62 3.96 0.67
C ARG A 104 17.90 5.10 -0.05
N LEU A 105 17.80 5.04 -1.39
CA LEU A 105 17.34 6.13 -2.25
C LEU A 105 16.00 5.89 -2.94
N ILE A 106 15.51 4.65 -3.04
CA ILE A 106 14.31 4.37 -3.83
C ILE A 106 13.06 4.72 -3.04
N ALA A 107 12.73 6.00 -3.02
CA ALA A 107 11.34 6.41 -3.09
C ALA A 107 11.06 6.76 -4.55
N ASN A 108 10.79 5.73 -5.38
CA ASN A 108 10.14 5.98 -6.66
C ASN A 108 8.78 6.65 -6.39
N SER A 109 8.35 7.53 -7.28
CA SER A 109 7.08 8.20 -7.10
C SER A 109 5.92 7.22 -7.20
N ALA A 110 4.88 7.49 -6.43
CA ALA A 110 3.62 6.76 -6.51
C ALA A 110 2.47 7.74 -6.45
N SER A 111 1.34 7.38 -7.08
CA SER A 111 0.14 8.19 -6.97
C SER A 111 -0.29 8.30 -5.50
N TYR A 112 -0.72 9.47 -5.06
CA TYR A 112 -1.31 9.62 -3.73
C TYR A 112 -2.51 8.68 -3.52
N LYS A 113 -3.22 8.31 -4.60
CA LYS A 113 -4.32 7.35 -4.55
C LYS A 113 -3.88 5.98 -4.05
N GLN A 114 -2.63 5.57 -4.28
CA GLN A 114 -2.11 4.30 -3.76
C GLN A 114 -2.04 4.30 -2.23
N PHE A 115 -1.60 5.42 -1.64
CA PHE A 115 -1.59 5.60 -0.19
C PHE A 115 -3.01 5.64 0.37
N ILE A 116 -3.93 6.33 -0.32
CA ILE A 116 -5.35 6.31 0.05
C ILE A 116 -5.89 4.88 0.04
N HIS A 117 -5.55 4.08 -0.96
CA HIS A 117 -6.01 2.70 -1.06
C HIS A 117 -5.52 1.83 0.11
N TYR A 118 -4.27 1.99 0.55
CA TYR A 118 -3.77 1.34 1.76
C TYR A 118 -4.58 1.74 2.99
N GLY A 119 -4.88 3.03 3.15
CA GLY A 119 -5.75 3.51 4.22
C GLY A 119 -7.15 2.86 4.18
N GLN A 120 -7.73 2.71 2.99
CA GLN A 120 -9.03 2.04 2.79
C GLN A 120 -8.98 0.55 3.14
N ILE A 121 -7.91 -0.16 2.80
CA ILE A 121 -7.72 -1.58 3.13
C ILE A 121 -7.63 -1.75 4.65
N ILE A 122 -6.86 -0.90 5.33
CA ILE A 122 -6.72 -0.92 6.80
C ILE A 122 -8.06 -0.62 7.48
N ASP A 123 -8.77 0.43 7.05
CA ASP A 123 -10.07 0.84 7.62
C ASP A 123 -11.14 -0.26 7.47
N ARG A 124 -11.11 -0.99 6.36
CA ARG A 124 -12.14 -1.99 6.03
C ARG A 124 -11.77 -3.41 6.42
N ASP A 125 -10.52 -3.65 6.81
CA ASP A 125 -9.98 -4.96 7.12
C ASP A 125 -10.25 -6.01 6.01
N ARG A 126 -10.04 -5.60 4.75
CA ARG A 126 -10.24 -6.47 3.59
C ARG A 126 -9.45 -6.04 2.36
N PHE A 127 -9.08 -7.04 1.56
CA PHE A 127 -8.47 -6.82 0.26
C PHE A 127 -9.55 -6.54 -0.78
N GLN A 128 -9.58 -5.31 -1.31
CA GLN A 128 -10.65 -4.81 -2.16
C GLN A 128 -10.12 -3.85 -3.22
N GLU A 129 -10.93 -3.54 -4.23
CA GLU A 129 -10.65 -2.48 -5.19
C GLU A 129 -10.74 -1.08 -4.53
N TYR A 130 -10.37 -0.04 -5.29
CA TYR A 130 -10.36 1.33 -4.78
C TYR A 130 -11.78 1.86 -4.55
N ASP A 131 -12.01 2.52 -3.40
CA ASP A 131 -13.26 3.20 -3.08
C ASP A 131 -13.17 4.68 -3.49
N TYR A 132 -13.92 5.06 -4.54
CA TYR A 132 -13.92 6.40 -5.11
C TYR A 132 -14.88 7.38 -4.41
N LYS A 133 -15.59 6.98 -3.34
CA LYS A 133 -16.68 7.78 -2.74
C LYS A 133 -16.28 9.20 -2.31
N ASN A 134 -15.00 9.40 -1.98
CA ASN A 134 -14.45 10.67 -1.53
C ASN A 134 -14.16 11.64 -2.68
N GLU A 135 -14.06 11.12 -3.91
CA GLU A 135 -13.95 11.94 -5.13
C GLU A 135 -15.36 12.33 -5.60
N ASP A 136 -16.18 11.32 -5.86
CA ASP A 136 -17.61 11.47 -6.20
C ASP A 136 -18.31 10.13 -5.91
N LYS A 137 -19.44 10.19 -5.21
CA LYS A 137 -20.26 9.02 -4.89
C LYS A 137 -20.70 8.22 -6.12
N LYS A 138 -20.79 8.86 -7.28
CA LYS A 138 -21.14 8.21 -8.55
C LYS A 138 -19.98 7.46 -9.20
N LEU A 139 -18.74 7.72 -8.79
CA LEU A 139 -17.57 7.09 -9.41
C LEU A 139 -17.47 5.60 -9.10
N ASN A 140 -17.91 5.15 -7.91
CA ASN A 140 -17.99 3.70 -7.65
C ASN A 140 -18.94 3.02 -8.64
N LEU A 141 -20.11 3.61 -8.88
CA LEU A 141 -21.03 3.08 -9.88
C LEU A 141 -20.41 3.09 -11.30
N LEU A 142 -19.64 4.12 -11.65
CA LEU A 142 -18.97 4.23 -12.94
C LEU A 142 -17.86 3.19 -13.13
N HIS A 143 -17.01 2.99 -12.12
CA HIS A 143 -15.86 2.10 -12.18
C HIS A 143 -16.24 0.63 -11.96
N HIS A 144 -17.14 0.38 -11.02
CA HIS A 144 -17.46 -0.97 -10.54
C HIS A 144 -18.82 -1.48 -11.02
N GLY A 145 -19.64 -0.63 -11.65
CA GLY A 145 -21.04 -0.95 -11.99
C GLY A 145 -21.96 -1.06 -10.76
N SER A 146 -21.45 -0.75 -9.56
CA SER A 146 -22.15 -0.86 -8.29
C SER A 146 -21.60 0.14 -7.27
N ASN A 147 -22.41 0.48 -6.26
CA ASN A 147 -21.93 1.25 -5.11
C ASN A 147 -21.14 0.37 -4.11
N ASN A 148 -21.24 -0.96 -4.23
CA ASN A 148 -20.44 -1.88 -3.44
C ASN A 148 -19.06 -2.02 -4.06
N ILE A 149 -18.02 -1.89 -3.23
CA ILE A 149 -16.64 -2.05 -3.67
C ILE A 149 -16.33 -3.55 -3.80
N PRO A 150 -15.89 -4.03 -4.97
CA PRO A 150 -15.54 -5.43 -5.15
C PRO A 150 -14.39 -5.84 -4.23
N GLU A 151 -14.57 -6.96 -3.52
CA GLU A 151 -13.49 -7.62 -2.81
C GLU A 151 -12.65 -8.44 -3.80
N ILE A 152 -11.33 -8.44 -3.60
CA ILE A 152 -10.40 -9.19 -4.43
C ILE A 152 -10.11 -10.50 -3.72
N ARG A 153 -10.70 -11.58 -4.24
CA ARG A 153 -10.67 -12.90 -3.63
C ARG A 153 -9.41 -13.66 -4.00
N VAL A 154 -8.47 -13.74 -3.07
CA VAL A 154 -7.21 -14.48 -3.27
C VAL A 154 -7.44 -15.98 -3.41
N GLU A 155 -8.57 -16.48 -2.88
CA GLU A 155 -9.00 -17.88 -2.99
C GLU A 155 -9.33 -18.28 -4.44
N ASP A 156 -9.53 -17.30 -5.33
CA ASP A 156 -9.73 -17.55 -6.75
C ASP A 156 -8.41 -17.91 -7.46
N ILE A 157 -7.25 -17.84 -6.77
CA ILE A 157 -5.94 -18.25 -7.29
C ILE A 157 -5.71 -19.75 -7.01
N GLN A 158 -6.32 -20.62 -7.82
CA GLN A 158 -6.27 -22.07 -7.59
C GLN A 158 -5.11 -22.77 -8.31
N ASP A 159 -4.72 -22.28 -9.48
CA ASP A 159 -3.83 -23.00 -10.41
C ASP A 159 -2.36 -22.53 -10.38
N VAL A 160 -2.04 -21.55 -9.55
CA VAL A 160 -0.69 -20.97 -9.47
C VAL A 160 -0.08 -21.32 -8.13
N PRO A 161 0.99 -22.12 -8.08
CA PRO A 161 1.75 -22.35 -6.86
C PRO A 161 2.29 -21.02 -6.31
N ILE A 162 2.06 -20.77 -5.02
CA ILE A 162 2.53 -19.56 -4.34
C ILE A 162 3.42 -19.95 -3.17
N LEU A 163 4.64 -19.39 -3.13
CA LEU A 163 5.51 -19.43 -1.97
C LEU A 163 5.43 -18.09 -1.24
N LEU A 164 4.95 -18.09 0.00
CA LEU A 164 4.87 -16.91 0.85
C LEU A 164 6.10 -16.85 1.77
N LEU A 165 6.82 -15.74 1.75
CA LEU A 165 7.98 -15.48 2.61
C LEU A 165 7.74 -14.19 3.39
N GLY A 166 7.16 -14.32 4.58
CA GLY A 166 6.91 -13.20 5.50
C GLY A 166 8.04 -12.99 6.51
N GLY A 167 8.33 -11.73 6.82
CA GLY A 167 9.26 -11.36 7.90
C GLY A 167 8.55 -11.38 9.25
N THR A 168 9.19 -11.96 10.27
CA THR A 168 8.63 -11.98 11.65
C THR A 168 8.63 -10.61 12.34
N GLN A 169 9.29 -9.64 11.72
CA GLN A 169 9.50 -8.28 12.20
C GLN A 169 9.06 -7.24 11.16
N ASP A 170 8.28 -7.64 10.17
CA ASP A 170 7.75 -6.74 9.13
C ASP A 170 6.60 -5.90 9.71
N ASP A 171 6.69 -4.58 9.59
CA ASP A 171 5.70 -3.64 10.10
C ASP A 171 4.50 -3.46 9.15
N ILE A 172 4.62 -3.87 7.89
CA ILE A 172 3.61 -3.69 6.85
C ILE A 172 2.97 -5.04 6.55
N ALA A 173 3.76 -6.01 6.05
CA ALA A 173 3.33 -7.37 5.79
C ALA A 173 3.46 -8.21 7.06
N THR A 174 2.68 -7.85 8.09
CA THR A 174 2.83 -8.43 9.42
C THR A 174 2.66 -9.94 9.40
N LYS A 175 3.29 -10.61 10.37
CA LYS A 175 3.16 -12.06 10.52
C LYS A 175 1.69 -12.50 10.52
N GLU A 176 0.82 -11.77 11.23
CA GLU A 176 -0.61 -12.06 11.34
C GLU A 176 -1.33 -11.96 9.99
N ASP A 177 -1.07 -10.89 9.22
CA ASP A 177 -1.66 -10.73 7.90
C ASP A 177 -1.15 -11.77 6.88
N VAL A 178 0.13 -12.14 6.96
CA VAL A 178 0.71 -13.19 6.11
C VAL A 178 0.15 -14.58 6.48
N GLU A 179 -0.01 -14.88 7.77
CA GLU A 179 -0.64 -16.11 8.24
C GLU A 179 -2.12 -16.18 7.85
N ARG A 180 -2.83 -15.04 7.82
CA ARG A 180 -4.20 -14.95 7.29
C ARG A 180 -4.25 -15.23 5.80
N LEU A 181 -3.29 -14.73 5.02
CA LEU A 181 -3.20 -14.97 3.58
C LEU A 181 -2.87 -16.43 3.23
N ALA A 182 -2.22 -17.16 4.14
CA ALA A 182 -1.83 -18.55 3.93
C ALA A 182 -2.97 -19.57 4.19
N GLN A 183 -4.11 -19.12 4.73
CA GLN A 183 -5.27 -19.94 5.06
C GLN A 183 -6.28 -19.96 3.91
#